data_AF-A0A7S1SMF6-F1
#
_entry.id   AF-A0A7S1SMF6-F1
#
_cell.length_a   1.000
_cell.length_b   1.000
_cell.length_c   1.000
_cell.angle_alpha   90.00
_cell.angle_beta   90.00
_cell.angle_gamma   90.00
#
_symmetry.space_group_name_H-M   'P 1'
#
loop_
_entity.id
_entity.type
_entity.pdbx_description
1 polymer ?
#
loop_
_entity_poly.entity_id
_entity_poly.type
_entity_poly.pdbx_seq_one_letter_code
_entity_poly.pdbx_strand_id
1 'polypeptide(L)'
;QAELKVEAAAVSERLGRQPRLRVILVGNRPDSCLYVYRKLERCREVGVEADVQHMATKATQEELMEAIRTANEDDNIDAILVQLPLPPHMDESEAVDSLRPEKDVDGFHPLNMGMLMMRGRTSRLVP
;
A
#
# COMPACT_ATOMS: atom_id res chain seq x y z
N GLN A 1 -15.32 -8.34 9.72
CA GLN A 1 -15.43 -6.86 9.84
C GLN A 1 -15.44 -6.38 11.28
N ALA A 2 -16.15 -7.02 12.23
CA ALA A 2 -16.12 -6.60 13.63
C ALA A 2 -14.71 -6.69 14.25
N GLU A 3 -13.97 -7.76 13.96
CA GLU A 3 -12.58 -7.95 14.43
C GLU A 3 -11.60 -6.91 13.86
N LEU A 4 -11.62 -6.71 12.53
CA LEU A 4 -10.85 -5.64 11.86
C LEU A 4 -11.11 -4.23 12.43
N LYS A 5 -12.34 -3.93 12.86
CA LYS A 5 -12.65 -2.65 13.51
C LYS A 5 -11.98 -2.52 14.88
N VAL A 6 -11.92 -3.61 15.64
CA VAL A 6 -11.25 -3.64 16.95
C VAL A 6 -9.74 -3.46 16.76
N GLU A 7 -9.15 -4.15 15.78
CA GLU A 7 -7.73 -4.00 15.45
C GLU A 7 -7.39 -2.59 14.96
N ALA A 8 -8.19 -2.05 14.03
CA ALA A 8 -8.01 -0.68 13.54
C ALA A 8 -8.15 0.36 14.65
N ALA A 9 -9.07 0.15 15.61
CA ALA A 9 -9.20 1.00 16.79
C ALA A 9 -7.97 0.93 17.70
N ALA A 10 -7.43 -0.27 17.96
CA ALA A 10 -6.21 -0.46 18.75
C ALA A 10 -4.99 0.20 18.08
N VAL A 11 -4.88 0.07 16.76
CA VAL A 11 -3.85 0.78 15.98
C VAL A 11 -4.05 2.29 16.06
N SER A 12 -5.29 2.77 15.97
CA SER A 12 -5.60 4.19 16.05
C SER A 12 -5.23 4.79 17.41
N GLU A 13 -5.50 4.07 18.50
CA GLU A 13 -5.11 4.48 19.86
C GLU A 13 -3.58 4.57 19.99
N ARG A 14 -2.85 3.60 19.44
CA ARG A 14 -1.38 3.60 19.44
C ARG A 14 -0.79 4.75 18.60
N LEU A 15 -1.42 5.10 17.48
CA LEU A 15 -0.97 6.18 16.59
C LEU A 15 -1.46 7.57 17.04
N GLY A 16 -2.49 7.64 17.89
CA GLY A 16 -3.18 8.89 18.22
C GLY A 16 -4.01 9.49 17.06
N ARG A 17 -4.14 8.76 15.94
CA ARG A 17 -4.90 9.12 14.74
C ARG A 17 -5.35 7.85 14.02
N GLN A 18 -6.28 7.96 13.07
CA GLN A 18 -6.60 6.82 12.19
C GLN A 18 -5.35 6.41 11.39
N PRO A 19 -5.11 5.10 11.21
CA PRO A 19 -4.09 4.63 10.28
C PRO A 19 -4.47 5.04 8.85
N ARG A 20 -3.46 5.31 8.03
CA ARG A 20 -3.64 5.83 6.68
C ARG A 20 -2.93 4.98 5.63
N LEU A 21 -3.70 4.58 4.61
CA LEU A 21 -3.25 3.85 3.43
C LEU A 21 -3.19 4.78 2.21
N ARG A 22 -2.03 4.87 1.57
CA ARG A 22 -1.85 5.49 0.25
C ARG A 22 -1.90 4.41 -0.83
N VAL A 23 -2.84 4.52 -1.76
CA VAL A 23 -2.87 3.67 -2.95
C VAL A 23 -2.30 4.45 -4.13
N ILE A 24 -1.28 3.90 -4.81
CA ILE A 24 -0.74 4.44 -6.06
C ILE A 24 -1.32 3.62 -7.21
N LEU A 25 -2.07 4.29 -8.09
CA LEU A 25 -2.72 3.67 -9.24
C LEU A 25 -2.18 4.31 -10.51
N VAL A 26 -1.60 3.52 -11.42
CA VAL A 26 -1.13 4.01 -12.72
C VAL A 26 -2.07 3.57 -13.84
N GLY A 27 -2.60 4.55 -14.57
CA GLY A 27 -3.49 4.31 -15.71
C GLY A 27 -4.95 4.04 -15.32
N ASN A 28 -5.75 3.69 -16.31
CA ASN A 28 -7.22 3.71 -16.23
C ASN A 28 -7.87 2.34 -16.48
N ARG A 29 -7.16 1.26 -16.13
CA ARG A 29 -7.70 -0.09 -16.26
C ARG A 29 -9.01 -0.20 -15.45
N PRO A 30 -10.17 -0.46 -16.09
CA PRO A 30 -11.47 -0.38 -15.40
C PRO A 30 -11.61 -1.35 -14.22
N ASP A 31 -11.03 -2.54 -14.36
CA ASP A 31 -10.95 -3.57 -13.32
C ASP A 31 -10.11 -3.11 -12.13
N SER A 32 -8.91 -2.57 -12.40
CA SER A 32 -8.03 -2.02 -11.36
C SER A 32 -8.70 -0.86 -10.62
N CYS A 33 -9.35 0.06 -11.33
CA CYS A 33 -10.06 1.19 -10.72
C CYS A 33 -11.16 0.72 -9.77
N LEU A 34 -12.05 -0.17 -10.24
CA LEU A 34 -13.16 -0.68 -9.43
C LEU A 34 -12.64 -1.41 -8.18
N TYR A 35 -11.58 -2.19 -8.33
CA TYR A 35 -11.00 -2.93 -7.21
C TYR A 35 -10.39 -1.99 -6.16
N VAL A 36 -9.67 -0.96 -6.60
CA VAL A 36 -9.13 0.08 -5.71
C VAL A 36 -10.25 0.81 -4.97
N TYR A 37 -11.31 1.24 -5.66
CA TYR A 37 -12.44 1.91 -5.00
C TYR A 37 -13.09 1.04 -3.92
N ARG A 38 -13.29 -0.26 -4.20
CA ARG A 38 -13.83 -1.20 -3.20
C ARG A 38 -12.89 -1.39 -2.00
N LYS A 39 -11.57 -1.38 -2.21
CA LYS A 39 -10.59 -1.39 -1.11
C LYS A 39 -10.73 -0.15 -0.24
N LEU A 40 -10.84 1.03 -0.84
CA LEU A 40 -11.02 2.30 -0.13
C LEU A 40 -12.29 2.30 0.72
N GLU A 41 -13.42 1.84 0.17
CA GLU A 41 -14.68 1.75 0.90
C GLU A 41 -14.54 0.87 2.15
N ARG A 42 -13.92 -0.31 2.00
CA ARG A 42 -13.68 -1.23 3.12
C ARG A 42 -12.74 -0.64 4.17
N CYS A 43 -11.68 0.06 3.77
CA CYS A 43 -10.81 0.76 4.72
C CYS A 43 -11.60 1.75 5.57
N ARG A 44 -12.44 2.57 4.94
CA ARG A 44 -13.28 3.56 5.64
C ARG A 44 -14.30 2.90 6.55
N GLU A 45 -14.90 1.80 6.12
CA GLU A 45 -15.84 1.03 6.95
C GLU A 45 -15.22 0.55 8.25
N VAL A 46 -13.91 0.28 8.27
CA VAL A 46 -13.20 -0.22 9.46
C VAL A 46 -12.41 0.85 10.22
N GLY A 47 -12.47 2.12 9.81
CA GLY A 47 -11.79 3.24 10.49
C GLY A 47 -10.34 3.46 10.05
N VAL A 48 -10.00 3.06 8.82
CA VAL A 48 -8.70 3.33 8.17
C VAL A 48 -8.91 4.43 7.13
N GLU A 49 -8.13 5.50 7.22
CA GLU A 49 -8.09 6.52 6.17
C GLU A 49 -7.42 5.94 4.92
N ALA A 50 -8.01 6.16 3.75
CA ALA A 50 -7.45 5.68 2.51
C ALA A 50 -7.69 6.69 1.38
N ASP A 51 -6.60 7.00 0.66
CA ASP A 51 -6.60 7.88 -0.49
C ASP A 51 -5.83 7.28 -1.68
N VAL A 52 -6.16 7.75 -2.88
CA VAL A 52 -5.60 7.26 -4.15
C VAL A 52 -4.84 8.37 -4.82
N GLN A 53 -3.56 8.13 -5.08
CA GLN A 53 -2.74 8.92 -5.99
C GLN A 53 -2.84 8.29 -7.38
N HIS A 54 -3.69 8.90 -8.22
CA HIS A 54 -3.94 8.42 -9.57
C HIS A 54 -2.96 9.07 -10.55
N MET A 55 -2.17 8.26 -11.24
CA MET A 55 -1.19 8.66 -12.23
C MET A 55 -1.65 8.28 -13.63
N ALA A 56 -1.27 9.07 -14.62
CA ALA A 56 -1.61 8.79 -16.02
C ALA A 56 -0.92 7.51 -16.52
N THR A 57 -1.55 6.79 -17.46
CA THR A 57 -0.91 5.61 -18.10
C THR A 57 0.43 5.95 -18.74
N LYS A 58 0.64 7.19 -19.18
CA LYS A 58 1.88 7.67 -19.80
C LYS A 58 2.93 8.16 -18.81
N ALA A 59 2.69 8.04 -17.51
CA ALA A 59 3.66 8.46 -16.49
C ALA A 59 4.98 7.71 -16.67
N THR A 60 6.09 8.33 -16.29
CA THR A 60 7.41 7.69 -16.38
C THR A 60 7.69 6.86 -15.13
N GLN A 61 8.70 5.99 -15.23
CA GLN A 61 9.21 5.26 -14.08
C GLN A 61 9.70 6.23 -13.00
N GLU A 62 10.41 7.31 -13.36
CA GLU A 62 10.88 8.28 -12.37
C GLU A 62 9.74 8.99 -11.63
N GLU A 63 8.64 9.31 -12.32
CA GLU A 63 7.45 9.90 -11.70
C GLU A 63 6.80 8.93 -10.69
N LEU A 64 6.76 7.63 -11.00
CA LEU A 64 6.26 6.60 -10.09
C LEU A 64 7.18 6.46 -8.87
N MET A 65 8.49 6.41 -9.10
CA MET A 65 9.48 6.30 -8.03
C MET A 65 9.45 7.53 -7.12
N GLU A 66 9.20 8.73 -7.66
CA GLU A 66 9.01 9.93 -6.85
C GLU A 66 7.72 9.88 -6.01
N ALA A 67 6.63 9.39 -6.58
CA ALA A 67 5.39 9.19 -5.84
C ALA A 67 5.58 8.22 -4.67
N ILE A 68 6.31 7.12 -4.89
CA ILE A 68 6.63 6.13 -3.84
C ILE A 68 7.55 6.75 -2.79
N ARG A 69 8.61 7.47 -3.19
CA ARG A 69 9.54 8.15 -2.28
C ARG A 69 8.80 9.14 -1.38
N THR A 70 7.98 10.00 -1.97
CA THR A 70 7.16 10.97 -1.22
C THR A 70 6.26 10.28 -0.21
N ALA A 71 5.61 9.16 -0.59
CA ALA A 71 4.76 8.40 0.32
C ALA A 71 5.55 7.68 1.43
N ASN A 72 6.76 7.20 1.12
CA ASN A 72 7.66 6.60 2.09
C ASN A 72 8.13 7.58 3.16
N GLU A 73 8.36 8.84 2.79
CA GLU A 73 8.85 9.91 3.65
C GLU A 73 7.73 10.61 4.45
N ASP A 74 6.47 10.48 4.05
CA ASP A 74 5.34 11.05 4.79
C ASP A 74 5.00 10.21 6.04
N ASP A 75 5.30 10.74 7.23
CA ASP A 75 5.00 10.12 8.52
C ASP A 75 3.48 10.00 8.82
N ASN A 76 2.63 10.64 8.01
CA ASN A 76 1.18 10.46 8.10
C ASN A 76 0.66 9.27 7.28
N ILE A 77 1.51 8.64 6.46
CA ILE A 77 1.17 7.46 5.67
C ILE A 77 1.79 6.23 6.34
N ASP A 78 0.94 5.31 6.80
CA ASP A 78 1.39 4.12 7.51
C ASP A 78 1.60 2.93 6.58
N ALA A 79 0.89 2.92 5.45
CA ALA A 79 0.93 1.85 4.47
C ALA A 79 0.80 2.39 3.05
N ILE A 80 1.46 1.72 2.11
CA ILE A 80 1.48 2.05 0.69
C ILE A 80 1.12 0.80 -0.10
N LEU A 81 0.20 0.94 -1.05
CA LEU A 81 -0.18 -0.09 -2.01
C LEU A 81 0.08 0.42 -3.43
N VAL A 82 0.98 -0.23 -4.17
CA VAL A 82 1.14 0.00 -5.61
C VAL A 82 0.23 -0.97 -6.35
N GLN A 83 -0.81 -0.46 -7.01
CA GLN A 83 -1.79 -1.32 -7.68
C GLN A 83 -1.21 -1.94 -8.94
N LEU A 84 -0.98 -3.25 -8.88
CA LEU A 84 -0.51 -4.06 -10.01
C LEU A 84 -1.68 -4.58 -10.89
N PRO A 85 -1.41 -4.95 -12.17
CA PRO A 85 -0.13 -4.76 -12.86
C PRO A 85 0.06 -3.33 -13.36
N LEU A 86 1.31 -2.90 -13.49
CA LEU A 86 1.69 -1.61 -14.05
C LEU A 86 1.61 -1.62 -15.59
N PRO A 87 1.60 -0.44 -16.24
CA PRO A 87 1.80 -0.34 -17.68
C PRO A 87 3.09 -1.05 -18.15
N PRO A 88 3.11 -1.63 -19.37
CA PRO A 88 4.23 -2.47 -19.84
C PRO A 88 5.60 -1.79 -19.94
N HIS A 89 5.65 -0.45 -19.94
CA HIS A 89 6.90 0.32 -20.00
C HIS A 89 7.50 0.63 -18.63
N MET A 90 6.86 0.17 -17.54
CA MET A 90 7.32 0.35 -16.16
C MET A 90 7.88 -0.96 -15.59
N ASP A 91 8.82 -0.84 -14.65
CA ASP A 91 9.38 -1.96 -13.92
C ASP A 91 8.63 -2.13 -12.58
N GLU A 92 7.85 -3.21 -12.47
CA GLU A 92 7.12 -3.56 -11.25
C GLU A 92 8.06 -3.94 -10.10
N SER A 93 9.19 -4.58 -10.39
CA SER A 93 10.15 -5.02 -9.37
C SER A 93 10.81 -3.80 -8.74
N GLU A 94 11.20 -2.83 -9.55
CA GLU A 94 11.77 -1.58 -9.05
C GLU A 94 10.77 -0.82 -8.17
N ALA A 95 9.49 -0.77 -8.58
CA ALA A 95 8.44 -0.15 -7.77
C ALA A 95 8.27 -0.85 -6.42
N VAL A 96 8.20 -2.19 -6.40
CA VAL A 96 8.06 -2.98 -5.16
C VAL A 96 9.28 -2.84 -4.25
N ASP A 97 10.50 -2.92 -4.80
CA ASP A 97 11.76 -2.83 -4.06
C ASP A 97 11.98 -1.44 -3.46
N SER A 98 11.36 -0.41 -4.04
CA SER A 98 11.44 0.97 -3.54
C SER A 98 10.53 1.25 -2.34
N LEU A 99 9.56 0.39 -2.05
CA LEU A 99 8.69 0.53 -0.89
C LEU A 99 9.48 0.27 0.39
N ARG A 100 9.31 1.11 1.40
CA ARG A 100 9.86 0.79 2.72
C ARG A 100 9.21 -0.50 3.24
N PRO A 101 9.99 -1.49 3.73
CA PRO A 101 9.42 -2.75 4.21
C PRO A 101 8.37 -2.59 5.31
N GLU A 102 8.46 -1.52 6.12
CA GLU A 102 7.46 -1.17 7.14
C GLU A 102 6.11 -0.72 6.57
N LYS A 103 6.12 -0.11 5.39
CA LYS A 103 4.93 0.49 4.75
C LYS A 103 4.39 -0.37 3.60
N ASP A 104 5.10 -1.41 3.19
CA ASP A 104 4.67 -2.36 2.16
C ASP A 104 3.52 -3.24 2.67
N VAL A 105 2.30 -2.92 2.25
CA VAL A 105 1.08 -3.60 2.72
C VAL A 105 0.84 -4.94 2.02
N ASP A 106 1.29 -5.09 0.78
CA ASP A 106 1.16 -6.36 0.04
C ASP A 106 2.25 -7.36 0.47
N GLY A 107 3.33 -6.86 1.11
CA GLY A 107 4.42 -7.68 1.65
C GLY A 107 5.33 -8.26 0.58
N PHE A 108 5.28 -7.71 -0.64
CA PHE A 108 6.06 -8.18 -1.79
C PHE A 108 7.51 -7.73 -1.75
N HIS A 109 7.86 -6.75 -0.92
CA HIS A 109 9.24 -6.34 -0.73
C HIS A 109 10.09 -7.58 -0.34
N PRO A 110 11.27 -7.80 -0.97
CA PRO A 110 12.07 -9.01 -0.76
C PRO A 110 12.37 -9.33 0.71
N LEU A 111 12.58 -8.32 1.54
CA LEU A 111 12.73 -8.48 2.99
C LEU A 111 11.48 -9.07 3.67
N ASN A 112 10.28 -8.62 3.31
CA ASN A 112 9.03 -9.13 3.87
C ASN A 112 8.79 -10.58 3.45
N MET A 113 8.99 -10.89 2.16
CA MET A 113 8.94 -12.25 1.63
C MET A 113 9.98 -13.17 2.27
N GLY A 114 11.21 -12.68 2.44
CA GLY A 114 12.28 -13.43 3.12
C GLY A 114 11.94 -13.73 4.59
N MET A 115 11.39 -12.76 5.31
CA MET A 115 10.95 -12.97 6.70
C MET A 115 9.82 -14.00 6.81
N LEU A 116 8.88 -14.03 5.86
CA LEU A 116 7.82 -15.03 5.81
C LEU A 116 8.37 -16.46 5.63
N MET A 117 9.39 -16.63 4.77
CA MET A 117 9.96 -17.96 4.48
C MET A 117 10.85 -18.51 5.61
N MET A 118 11.39 -17.64 6.47
CA MET A 118 12.29 -18.03 7.55
C MET A 118 11.53 -18.47 8.80
N ARG A 119 11.76 -19.71 9.26
CA ARG A 119 11.14 -20.25 10.46
C ARG A 119 11.51 -19.44 11.71
N GLY A 120 10.51 -19.10 12.52
CA GLY A 120 10.71 -18.40 13.80
C GLY A 120 10.86 -16.87 13.69
N ARG A 121 10.62 -16.29 12.51
CA ARG A 121 10.53 -14.83 12.35
C ARG A 121 9.07 -14.40 12.24
N THR A 122 8.74 -13.24 12.82
CA THR A 122 7.43 -12.61 12.66
C THR A 122 7.41 -11.88 11.33
N SER A 123 6.61 -12.34 10.37
CA SER A 123 6.34 -11.57 9.15
C SER A 123 5.50 -10.34 9.48
N ARG A 124 5.73 -9.23 8.78
CA ARG A 124 4.86 -8.06 8.83
C ARG A 124 3.65 -8.15 7.90
N LEU A 125 3.53 -9.25 7.15
CA LEU A 125 2.35 -9.56 6.35
C LEU A 125 1.12 -9.66 7.26
N VAL A 126 0.15 -8.80 7.01
CA VAL A 126 -1.19 -8.89 7.60
C VAL A 126 -2.04 -9.75 6.65
N PRO A 127 -2.57 -10.90 7.11
CA PRO A 127 -3.39 -11.79 6.28
C PRO A 127 -4.75 -11.21 5.88
#